data_AF-A0A8C4R859-F1
#
_entry.id   AF-A0A8C4R859-F1
#
_cell.length_a   1.000
_cell.length_b   1.000
_cell.length_c   1.000
_cell.angle_alpha   90.00
_cell.angle_beta   90.00
_cell.angle_gamma   90.00
#
_symmetry.space_group_name_H-M   'P 1'
#
loop_
_entity.id
_entity.type
_entity.pdbx_description
1 polymer ?
#
loop_
_entity_poly.entity_id
_entity_poly.type
_entity_poly.pdbx_seq_one_letter_code
_entity_poly.pdbx_strand_id
1 'polypeptide(L)'
;MRVRKKGRRASAVGTKDEKRGNVVCKYSRLKKRINKHQERAIVQSAAAFTLGLILSFLCFYILTFERGLDVRLAVGVSCSLAVVLSLGMAFSGMFRCLITLVFPSFLTSEGRLVMLTYATILLVCGPLRNIEQNFENTSASLSCGAEVALNQTREIMQRAAAPLLSAVDQLKAIGEKMKDICDKAQSIFRTFGAACSICR
;
A
#
# COMPACT_ATOMS: atom_id res chain seq x y z
N MET A 1 95.45 47.14 -14.47
CA MET A 1 94.30 46.71 -15.30
C MET A 1 93.53 45.58 -14.62
N ARG A 2 92.31 45.81 -14.09
CA ARG A 2 91.42 44.73 -13.60
C ARG A 2 90.12 44.77 -14.39
N VAL A 3 90.03 43.91 -15.40
CA VAL A 3 88.86 43.80 -16.29
C VAL A 3 87.80 42.88 -15.67
N ARG A 4 86.61 43.46 -15.46
CA ARG A 4 85.25 42.88 -15.45
C ARG A 4 85.11 41.35 -15.18
N LYS A 5 84.74 41.00 -13.94
CA LYS A 5 84.02 39.74 -13.60
C LYS A 5 82.65 39.99 -12.94
N LYS A 6 81.93 41.06 -13.32
CA LYS A 6 80.62 41.41 -12.72
C LYS A 6 79.39 41.03 -13.60
N GLY A 7 79.59 40.39 -14.75
CA GLY A 7 78.53 40.20 -15.76
C GLY A 7 77.78 38.86 -15.79
N ARG A 8 78.30 37.76 -15.22
CA ARG A 8 77.64 36.42 -15.36
C ARG A 8 76.66 36.05 -14.24
N ARG A 9 76.71 36.71 -13.07
CA ARG A 9 75.79 36.41 -11.96
C ARG A 9 74.40 37.06 -12.14
N ALA A 10 74.29 38.17 -12.87
CA ALA A 10 73.01 38.87 -13.07
C ALA A 10 72.01 38.05 -13.91
N SER A 11 72.44 37.37 -14.98
CA SER A 11 71.54 36.55 -15.82
C SER A 11 71.08 35.24 -15.19
N ALA A 12 71.91 34.62 -14.33
CA ALA A 12 71.55 33.38 -13.63
C ALA A 12 70.61 33.62 -12.43
N VAL A 13 70.60 34.84 -11.88
CA VAL A 13 69.67 35.25 -10.82
C VAL A 13 68.28 35.51 -11.39
N GLY A 14 68.17 36.27 -12.50
CA GLY A 14 66.87 36.55 -13.14
C GLY A 14 66.11 35.31 -13.61
N THR A 15 66.81 34.29 -14.13
CA THR A 15 66.18 33.02 -14.56
C THR A 15 65.75 32.12 -13.40
N LYS A 16 66.40 32.22 -12.23
CA LYS A 16 65.95 31.50 -11.02
C LYS A 16 64.72 32.17 -10.40
N ASP A 17 64.70 33.50 -10.33
CA ASP A 17 63.57 34.25 -9.79
C ASP A 17 62.32 34.13 -10.67
N GLU A 18 62.47 34.13 -11.99
CA GLU A 18 61.36 33.91 -12.94
C GLU A 18 60.76 32.50 -12.81
N LYS A 19 61.61 31.46 -12.71
CA LYS A 19 61.14 30.08 -12.45
C LYS A 19 60.42 29.98 -11.11
N ARG A 20 60.93 30.65 -10.07
CA ARG A 20 60.32 30.69 -8.75
C ARG A 20 58.94 31.37 -8.79
N GLY A 21 58.84 32.50 -9.49
CA GLY A 21 57.57 33.22 -9.69
C GLY A 21 56.54 32.38 -10.44
N ASN A 22 56.95 31.65 -11.48
CA ASN A 22 56.05 30.81 -12.26
C ASN A 22 55.51 29.61 -11.45
N VAL A 23 56.35 29.00 -10.59
CA VAL A 23 55.94 27.94 -9.66
C VAL A 23 54.96 28.48 -8.60
N VAL A 24 55.23 29.64 -7.99
CA VAL A 24 54.33 30.26 -7.01
C VAL A 24 52.99 30.63 -7.64
N CYS A 25 52.99 31.17 -8.86
CA CYS A 25 51.77 31.50 -9.61
C CYS A 25 50.98 30.24 -10.01
N LYS A 26 51.66 29.16 -10.38
CA LYS A 26 51.02 27.86 -10.64
C LYS A 26 50.38 27.28 -9.38
N TYR A 27 51.08 27.36 -8.24
CA TYR A 27 50.59 26.89 -6.95
C TYR A 27 49.39 27.70 -6.46
N SER A 28 49.41 29.03 -6.58
CA SER A 28 48.28 29.89 -6.19
C SER A 28 47.03 29.63 -7.05
N ARG A 29 47.19 29.40 -8.37
CA ARG A 29 46.08 29.00 -9.25
C ARG A 29 45.51 27.61 -8.91
N LEU A 30 46.37 26.63 -8.60
CA LEU A 30 45.91 25.31 -8.15
C LEU A 30 45.14 25.41 -6.84
N LYS A 31 45.69 26.13 -5.85
CA LYS A 31 45.05 26.36 -4.55
C LYS A 31 43.70 27.06 -4.70
N LYS A 32 43.59 28.02 -5.62
CA LYS A 32 42.31 28.69 -5.95
C LYS A 32 41.28 27.75 -6.57
N ARG A 33 41.69 26.82 -7.45
CA ARG A 33 40.80 25.79 -8.00
C ARG A 33 40.36 24.77 -6.94
N ILE A 34 41.27 24.34 -6.08
CA ILE A 34 40.99 23.40 -4.99
C ILE A 34 40.00 24.04 -4.00
N ASN A 35 40.26 25.27 -3.53
CA ASN A 35 39.32 26.00 -2.67
C ASN A 35 37.94 26.16 -3.33
N LYS A 36 37.89 26.55 -4.61
CA LYS A 36 36.62 26.71 -5.34
C LYS A 36 35.85 25.40 -5.50
N HIS A 37 36.55 24.28 -5.69
CA HIS A 37 35.93 22.95 -5.73
C HIS A 37 35.40 22.55 -4.35
N GLN A 38 36.17 22.84 -3.30
CA GLN A 38 35.80 22.56 -1.92
C GLN A 38 34.60 23.40 -1.46
N GLU A 39 34.57 24.69 -1.77
CA GLU A 39 33.42 25.59 -1.51
C GLU A 39 32.15 25.08 -2.18
N ARG A 40 32.21 24.71 -3.47
CA ARG A 40 31.06 24.14 -4.18
C ARG A 40 30.57 22.84 -3.56
N ALA A 41 31.50 21.97 -3.16
CA ALA A 41 31.16 20.71 -2.50
C ALA A 41 30.50 20.96 -1.13
N ILE A 42 30.97 21.94 -0.36
CA ILE A 42 30.37 22.31 0.93
C ILE A 42 28.97 22.89 0.73
N VAL A 43 28.80 23.85 -0.18
CA VAL A 43 27.50 24.47 -0.47
C VAL A 43 26.49 23.44 -0.96
N GLN A 44 26.91 22.53 -1.84
CA GLN A 44 26.04 21.46 -2.33
C GLN A 44 25.66 20.47 -1.23
N SER A 45 26.60 20.13 -0.33
CA SER A 45 26.32 19.25 0.80
C SER A 45 25.37 19.89 1.81
N ALA A 46 25.56 21.18 2.11
CA ALA A 46 24.69 21.94 2.98
C ALA A 46 23.27 22.07 2.40
N ALA A 47 23.16 22.40 1.11
CA ALA A 47 21.86 22.48 0.43
C ALA A 47 21.14 21.12 0.41
N ALA A 48 21.87 20.02 0.14
CA ALA A 48 21.34 18.66 0.19
C ALA A 48 20.85 18.25 1.59
N PHE A 49 21.59 18.62 2.64
CA PHE A 49 21.21 18.37 4.02
C PHE A 49 19.93 19.13 4.40
N THR A 50 19.85 20.42 4.07
CA THR A 50 18.65 21.24 4.32
C THR A 50 17.44 20.70 3.58
N LEU A 51 17.60 20.28 2.31
CA LEU A 51 16.53 19.62 1.55
C LEU A 51 16.08 18.31 2.20
N GLY A 52 17.01 17.49 2.70
CA GLY A 52 16.71 16.26 3.43
C GLY A 52 15.89 16.50 4.71
N LEU A 53 16.21 17.56 5.46
CA LEU A 53 15.46 17.95 6.65
C LEU A 53 14.04 18.43 6.31
N ILE A 54 13.91 19.28 5.29
CA ILE A 54 12.60 19.76 4.81
C ILE A 54 11.72 18.59 4.37
N LEU A 55 12.29 17.66 3.60
CA LEU A 55 11.56 16.47 3.12
C LEU A 55 11.12 15.56 4.27
N SER A 56 11.98 15.34 5.27
CA SER A 56 11.64 14.55 6.45
C SER A 56 10.51 15.20 7.27
N PHE A 57 10.55 16.51 7.46
CA PHE A 57 9.49 17.25 8.15
C PHE A 57 8.16 17.17 7.39
N LEU A 58 8.20 17.27 6.06
CA LEU A 58 7.01 17.13 5.21
C LEU A 58 6.43 15.71 5.30
N CYS A 59 7.28 14.67 5.29
CA CYS A 59 6.84 13.29 5.51
C CYS A 59 6.19 13.09 6.88
N PHE A 60 6.76 13.65 7.94
CA PHE A 60 6.17 13.61 9.28
C PHE A 60 4.77 14.26 9.31
N TYR A 61 4.63 15.42 8.69
CA TYR A 61 3.35 16.13 8.59
C TYR A 61 2.30 15.29 7.84
N ILE A 62 2.63 14.76 6.65
CA ILE A 62 1.71 13.93 5.85
C ILE A 62 1.30 12.67 6.61
N LEU A 63 2.24 11.99 7.27
CA LEU A 63 1.95 10.77 8.04
C LEU A 63 1.04 11.03 9.25
N THR A 64 1.17 12.19 9.88
CA THR A 64 0.39 12.53 11.07
C THR A 64 -1.00 13.05 10.70
N PHE A 65 -1.09 13.98 9.75
CA PHE A 65 -2.33 14.69 9.43
C PHE A 65 -3.21 13.97 8.42
N GLU A 66 -2.64 13.31 7.39
CA GLU A 66 -3.47 12.66 6.36
C GLU A 66 -3.84 11.22 6.72
N ARG A 67 -2.96 10.50 7.42
CA ARG A 67 -3.16 9.09 7.75
C ARG A 67 -3.70 8.85 9.16
N GLY A 68 -3.71 9.87 10.04
CA GLY A 68 -4.14 9.73 11.44
C GLY A 68 -3.33 8.68 12.21
N LEU A 69 -2.08 8.44 11.79
CA LEU A 69 -1.21 7.39 12.32
C LEU A 69 -0.76 7.73 13.75
N ASP A 70 -0.59 6.73 14.63
CA ASP A 70 -0.09 6.95 15.99
C ASP A 70 1.23 7.73 15.95
N VAL A 71 1.28 8.84 16.71
CA VAL A 71 2.38 9.81 16.75
C VAL A 71 3.72 9.13 17.04
N ARG A 72 3.75 8.06 17.84
CA ARG A 72 4.99 7.33 18.15
C ARG A 72 5.57 6.62 16.93
N LEU A 73 4.71 6.01 16.12
CA LEU A 73 5.12 5.33 14.89
C LEU A 73 5.51 6.36 13.83
N ALA A 74 4.77 7.46 13.72
CA ALA A 74 5.07 8.57 12.82
C ALA A 74 6.45 9.20 13.12
N VAL A 75 6.77 9.44 14.39
CA VAL A 75 8.09 9.94 14.83
C VAL A 75 9.20 8.93 14.52
N GLY A 76 8.99 7.63 14.80
CA GLY A 76 10.00 6.60 14.51
C GLY A 76 10.34 6.51 13.02
N VAL A 77 9.32 6.52 12.16
CA VAL A 77 9.49 6.46 10.70
C VAL A 77 10.10 7.76 10.17
N SER A 78 9.65 8.92 10.61
CA SER A 78 10.20 10.20 10.14
C SER A 78 11.65 10.41 10.58
N CYS A 79 12.00 10.05 11.82
CA CYS A 79 13.37 10.14 12.32
C CYS A 79 14.31 9.16 11.59
N SER A 80 13.88 7.93 11.35
CA SER A 80 14.70 6.97 10.58
C SER A 80 14.91 7.44 9.14
N LEU A 81 13.86 7.94 8.47
CA LEU A 81 14.02 8.59 7.15
C LEU A 81 14.94 9.81 7.21
N ALA A 82 14.81 10.65 8.25
CA ALA A 82 15.65 11.84 8.43
C ALA A 82 17.12 11.44 8.47
N VAL A 83 17.45 10.46 9.30
CA VAL A 83 18.82 9.96 9.48
C VAL A 83 19.35 9.35 8.17
N VAL A 84 18.57 8.50 7.51
CA VAL A 84 18.99 7.86 6.25
C VAL A 84 19.19 8.89 5.14
N LEU A 85 18.26 9.83 4.97
CA LEU A 85 18.33 10.85 3.92
C LEU A 85 19.45 11.87 4.19
N SER A 86 19.56 12.34 5.43
CA SER A 86 20.57 13.34 5.80
C SER A 86 21.99 12.76 5.83
N LEU A 87 22.20 11.59 6.43
CA LEU A 87 23.51 10.93 6.45
C LEU A 87 23.85 10.34 5.07
N GLY A 88 22.87 9.78 4.36
CA GLY A 88 23.07 9.27 2.99
C GLY A 88 23.53 10.38 2.04
N MET A 89 22.90 11.56 2.12
CA MET A 89 23.32 12.75 1.37
C MET A 89 24.66 13.31 1.85
N ALA A 90 25.00 13.21 3.13
CA ALA A 90 26.26 13.70 3.67
C ALA A 90 27.46 12.84 3.24
N PHE A 91 27.36 11.51 3.29
CA PHE A 91 28.51 10.61 3.14
C PHE A 91 28.68 10.00 1.74
N SER A 92 27.61 9.86 0.95
CA SER A 92 27.69 9.11 -0.32
C SER A 92 27.41 9.98 -1.54
N GLY A 93 28.41 10.09 -2.43
CA GLY A 93 28.26 10.71 -3.75
C GLY A 93 27.22 10.01 -4.63
N MET A 94 26.98 8.72 -4.41
CA MET A 94 25.98 7.94 -5.13
C MET A 94 24.56 8.37 -4.77
N PHE A 95 24.27 8.60 -3.47
CA PHE A 95 22.98 9.12 -3.02
C PHE A 95 22.75 10.56 -3.50
N ARG A 96 23.79 11.39 -3.50
CA ARG A 96 23.73 12.76 -4.06
C ARG A 96 23.38 12.73 -5.54
N CYS A 97 24.06 11.90 -6.33
CA CYS A 97 23.76 11.73 -7.75
C CYS A 97 22.35 11.19 -7.96
N LEU A 98 21.96 10.11 -7.25
CA LEU A 98 20.63 9.53 -7.38
C LEU A 98 19.53 10.55 -7.08
N ILE A 99 19.58 11.29 -5.97
CA ILE A 99 18.54 12.27 -5.65
C ILE A 99 18.54 13.43 -6.65
N THR A 100 19.73 13.91 -7.06
CA THR A 100 19.87 14.97 -8.07
C THR A 100 19.41 14.51 -9.45
N LEU A 101 19.42 13.21 -9.76
CA LEU A 101 18.92 12.64 -11.01
C LEU A 101 17.43 12.30 -10.93
N VAL A 102 16.97 11.80 -9.78
CA VAL A 102 15.57 11.44 -9.54
C VAL A 102 14.68 12.69 -9.58
N PHE A 103 15.16 13.82 -9.04
CA PHE A 103 14.43 15.09 -9.12
C PHE A 103 14.07 15.50 -10.56
N PRO A 104 15.01 15.57 -11.53
CA PRO A 104 14.67 15.81 -12.93
C PRO A 104 13.96 14.61 -13.59
N SER A 105 14.17 13.36 -13.15
CA SER A 105 13.39 12.22 -13.64
C SER A 105 11.90 12.30 -13.28
N PHE A 106 11.51 12.99 -12.21
CA PHE A 106 10.09 13.30 -11.96
C PHE A 106 9.49 14.28 -12.97
N LEU A 107 10.33 15.08 -13.63
CA LEU A 107 9.93 16.07 -14.64
C LEU A 107 9.90 15.48 -16.06
N THR A 108 10.38 14.25 -16.27
CA THR A 108 10.30 13.55 -17.56
C THR A 108 8.92 12.94 -17.79
N SER A 109 8.66 12.43 -19.01
CA SER A 109 7.40 11.76 -19.37
C SER A 109 7.05 10.62 -18.41
N GLU A 110 8.04 9.81 -18.05
CA GLU A 110 7.88 8.66 -17.15
C GLU A 110 7.55 9.11 -15.72
N GLY A 111 8.19 10.17 -15.24
CA GLY A 111 7.89 10.75 -13.92
C GLY A 111 6.47 11.30 -13.82
N ARG A 112 5.94 11.86 -14.92
CA ARG A 112 4.57 12.37 -14.98
C ARG A 112 3.52 11.27 -14.83
N LEU A 113 3.76 10.09 -15.42
CA LEU A 113 2.89 8.94 -15.24
C LEU A 113 2.83 8.52 -13.77
N VAL A 114 3.99 8.42 -13.11
CA VAL A 114 4.07 8.08 -11.68
C VAL A 114 3.33 9.11 -10.82
N MET A 115 3.50 10.40 -11.10
CA MET A 115 2.79 11.47 -10.40
C MET A 115 1.27 11.40 -10.61
N LEU A 116 0.82 11.13 -11.83
CA LEU A 116 -0.61 10.95 -12.14
C LEU A 116 -1.20 9.72 -11.46
N THR A 117 -0.47 8.60 -11.42
CA THR A 117 -0.88 7.41 -10.68
C THR A 117 -0.96 7.69 -9.19
N TYR A 118 0.03 8.37 -8.61
CA TYR A 118 0.03 8.77 -7.21
C TYR A 118 -1.14 9.70 -6.88
N ALA A 119 -1.41 10.70 -7.73
CA ALA A 119 -2.55 11.60 -7.57
C ALA A 119 -3.88 10.84 -7.64
N THR A 120 -4.00 9.88 -8.56
CA THR A 120 -5.19 9.01 -8.68
C THR A 120 -5.37 8.16 -7.41
N ILE A 121 -4.30 7.61 -6.85
CA ILE A 121 -4.33 6.84 -5.60
C ILE A 121 -4.83 7.74 -4.46
N LEU A 122 -4.28 8.95 -4.31
CA LEU A 122 -4.71 9.89 -3.28
C LEU A 122 -6.19 10.27 -3.45
N LEU A 123 -6.63 10.50 -4.69
CA LEU A 123 -8.02 10.83 -5.02
C LEU A 123 -8.98 9.70 -4.63
N VAL A 124 -8.56 8.44 -4.76
CA VAL A 124 -9.35 7.25 -4.43
C VAL A 124 -9.27 6.86 -2.95
N CYS A 125 -8.17 7.16 -2.24
CA CYS A 125 -8.01 6.83 -0.82
C CYS A 125 -9.06 7.50 0.09
N GLY A 126 -9.50 8.73 -0.24
CA GLY A 126 -10.56 9.43 0.49
C GLY A 126 -11.90 8.68 0.47
N PRO A 127 -12.50 8.42 -0.71
CA PRO A 127 -13.74 7.65 -0.81
C PRO A 127 -13.62 6.23 -0.27
N LEU A 128 -12.43 5.59 -0.34
CA LEU A 128 -12.21 4.27 0.25
C LEU A 128 -12.47 4.23 1.76
N ARG A 129 -11.99 5.22 2.51
CA ARG A 129 -12.23 5.32 3.96
C ARG A 129 -13.71 5.53 4.28
N ASN A 130 -14.44 6.24 3.41
CA ASN A 130 -15.88 6.41 3.57
C ASN A 130 -16.63 5.09 3.29
N ILE A 131 -16.22 4.36 2.26
CA ILE A 131 -16.82 3.04 1.94
C ILE A 131 -16.58 2.06 3.08
N GLU A 132 -15.40 2.05 3.69
CA GLU A 132 -15.08 1.20 4.85
C GLU A 132 -16.09 1.42 5.99
N GLN A 133 -16.31 2.67 6.39
CA GLN A 133 -17.25 2.99 7.46
C GLN A 133 -18.71 2.70 7.07
N ASN A 134 -19.08 2.93 5.81
CA ASN A 134 -20.41 2.56 5.32
C ASN A 134 -20.59 1.04 5.24
N PHE A 135 -19.52 0.29 4.99
CA PHE A 135 -19.55 -1.16 4.93
C PHE A 135 -19.75 -1.78 6.31
N GLU A 136 -19.11 -1.25 7.35
CA GLU A 136 -19.36 -1.68 8.73
C GLU A 136 -20.84 -1.48 9.12
N ASN A 137 -21.40 -0.30 8.88
CA ASN A 137 -22.81 -0.02 9.18
C ASN A 137 -23.79 -0.85 8.32
N THR A 138 -23.44 -1.05 7.04
CA THR A 138 -24.24 -1.86 6.11
C THR A 138 -24.20 -3.33 6.51
N SER A 139 -23.04 -3.86 6.91
CA SER A 139 -22.89 -5.24 7.37
C SER A 139 -23.64 -5.50 8.68
N ALA A 140 -23.59 -4.55 9.62
CA ALA A 140 -24.38 -4.60 10.85
C ALA A 140 -25.89 -4.61 10.56
N SER A 141 -26.35 -3.73 9.67
CA SER A 141 -27.76 -3.66 9.25
C SER A 141 -28.20 -4.89 8.47
N LEU A 142 -27.32 -5.45 7.63
CA LEU A 142 -27.55 -6.68 6.88
C LEU A 142 -27.65 -7.89 7.81
N SER A 143 -26.82 -7.96 8.86
CA SER A 143 -26.93 -9.00 9.88
C SER A 143 -28.28 -8.94 10.61
N CYS A 144 -28.72 -7.73 11.00
CA CYS A 144 -30.03 -7.53 11.62
C CYS A 144 -31.17 -7.91 10.66
N GLY A 145 -31.10 -7.46 9.40
CA GLY A 145 -32.09 -7.80 8.38
C GLY A 145 -32.16 -9.30 8.08
N ALA A 146 -31.02 -9.99 8.09
CA ALA A 146 -30.97 -11.45 7.94
C ALA A 146 -31.65 -12.16 9.12
N GLU A 147 -31.46 -11.68 10.36
CA GLU A 147 -32.10 -12.25 11.54
C GLU A 147 -33.64 -12.07 11.50
N VAL A 148 -34.11 -10.88 11.11
CA VAL A 148 -35.55 -10.61 10.92
C VAL A 148 -36.13 -11.49 9.81
N ALA A 149 -35.44 -11.60 8.67
CA ALA A 149 -35.89 -12.42 7.55
C ALA A 149 -35.97 -13.91 7.92
N LEU A 150 -34.99 -14.42 8.67
CA LEU A 150 -35.02 -15.80 9.18
C LEU A 150 -36.15 -16.02 10.17
N ASN A 151 -36.37 -15.09 11.09
CA ASN A 151 -37.43 -15.20 12.09
C ASN A 151 -38.82 -15.21 11.43
N GLN A 152 -39.06 -14.29 10.49
CA GLN A 152 -40.31 -14.28 9.71
C GLN A 152 -40.46 -15.54 8.85
N THR A 153 -39.39 -16.02 8.22
CA THR A 153 -39.45 -17.25 7.41
C THR A 153 -39.82 -18.45 8.25
N ARG A 154 -39.28 -18.58 9.48
CA ARG A 154 -39.64 -19.67 10.41
C ARG A 154 -41.11 -19.61 10.81
N GLU A 155 -41.61 -18.42 11.12
CA GLU A 155 -43.02 -18.22 11.49
C GLU A 155 -43.96 -18.59 10.33
N ILE A 156 -43.62 -18.18 9.10
CA ILE A 156 -44.37 -18.54 7.89
C ILE A 156 -44.28 -20.05 7.64
N MET A 157 -43.10 -20.67 7.78
CA MET A 157 -42.94 -22.12 7.61
C MET A 157 -43.79 -22.90 8.59
N GLN A 158 -43.83 -22.49 9.87
CA GLN A 158 -44.67 -23.12 10.88
C GLN A 158 -46.16 -22.98 10.55
N ARG A 159 -46.59 -21.79 10.14
CA ARG A 159 -47.97 -21.55 9.70
C ARG A 159 -48.33 -22.34 8.44
N ALA A 160 -47.41 -22.51 7.50
CA ALA A 160 -47.61 -23.29 6.28
C ALA A 160 -47.58 -24.81 6.52
N ALA A 161 -46.84 -25.28 7.53
CA ALA A 161 -46.79 -26.69 7.90
C ALA A 161 -48.10 -27.18 8.53
N ALA A 162 -48.79 -26.32 9.30
CA ALA A 162 -50.06 -26.67 9.96
C ALA A 162 -51.16 -27.18 9.00
N PRO A 163 -51.50 -26.50 7.89
CA PRO A 163 -52.49 -27.02 6.94
C PRO A 163 -52.00 -28.27 6.19
N LEU A 164 -50.69 -28.38 5.94
CA LEU A 164 -50.11 -29.55 5.28
C LEU A 164 -50.23 -30.83 6.14
N LEU A 165 -49.91 -30.73 7.43
CA LEU A 165 -50.06 -31.85 8.38
C LEU A 165 -51.51 -32.32 8.46
N SER A 166 -52.46 -31.38 8.57
CA SER A 166 -53.89 -31.70 8.59
C SER A 166 -54.36 -32.40 7.31
N ALA A 167 -53.89 -31.96 6.13
CA ALA A 167 -54.22 -32.60 4.86
C ALA A 167 -53.65 -34.03 4.76
N VAL A 168 -52.42 -34.25 5.24
CA VAL A 168 -51.80 -35.59 5.28
C VAL A 168 -52.54 -36.53 6.23
N ASP A 169 -52.97 -36.05 7.39
CA ASP A 169 -53.73 -36.86 8.35
C ASP A 169 -55.10 -37.27 7.79
N GLN A 170 -55.80 -36.37 7.09
CA GLN A 170 -57.03 -36.70 6.39
C GLN A 170 -56.82 -37.75 5.29
N LEU A 171 -55.73 -37.63 4.51
CA LEU A 171 -55.36 -38.63 3.50
C LEU A 171 -55.04 -39.99 4.12
N LYS A 172 -54.33 -40.04 5.25
CA LYS A 172 -54.09 -41.28 5.99
C LYS A 172 -55.38 -41.91 6.48
N ALA A 173 -56.29 -41.12 7.05
CA ALA A 173 -57.58 -41.62 7.51
C ALA A 173 -58.40 -42.24 6.35
N ILE A 174 -58.39 -41.60 5.18
CA ILE A 174 -59.01 -42.15 3.97
C ILE A 174 -58.33 -43.46 3.56
N GLY A 175 -56.99 -43.51 3.59
CA GLY A 175 -56.21 -44.70 3.28
C GLY A 175 -56.50 -45.89 4.21
N GLU A 176 -56.61 -45.66 5.52
CA GLU A 176 -56.97 -46.70 6.48
C GLU A 176 -58.38 -47.22 6.25
N LYS A 177 -59.36 -46.33 6.00
CA LYS A 177 -60.72 -46.73 5.65
C LYS A 177 -60.76 -47.56 4.37
N MET A 178 -59.97 -47.19 3.36
CA MET A 178 -59.84 -47.98 2.13
C MET A 178 -59.20 -49.35 2.39
N LYS A 179 -58.21 -49.44 3.28
CA LYS A 179 -57.57 -50.70 3.64
C LYS A 179 -58.55 -51.65 4.33
N ASP A 180 -59.35 -51.15 5.28
CA ASP A 180 -60.44 -51.92 5.93
C ASP A 180 -61.45 -52.46 4.92
N ILE A 181 -61.82 -51.65 3.90
CA ILE A 181 -62.72 -52.06 2.82
C ILE A 181 -62.07 -53.18 1.98
N CYS A 182 -60.79 -53.04 1.64
CA CYS A 182 -60.04 -54.04 0.88
C CYS A 182 -59.90 -55.36 1.65
N ASP A 183 -59.60 -55.32 2.96
CA ASP A 183 -59.46 -56.51 3.79
C ASP A 183 -60.78 -57.27 3.93
N LYS A 184 -61.91 -56.55 4.09
CA LYS A 184 -63.26 -57.15 4.07
C LYS A 184 -63.60 -57.76 2.71
N ALA A 185 -63.28 -57.07 1.62
CA ALA A 185 -63.49 -57.61 0.28
C ALA A 185 -62.65 -58.88 0.06
N GLN A 186 -61.39 -58.87 0.49
CA GLN A 186 -60.48 -60.00 0.37
C GLN A 186 -60.94 -61.20 1.20
N SER A 187 -61.50 -61.00 2.41
CA SER A 187 -62.06 -62.10 3.19
C SER A 187 -63.22 -62.76 2.45
N ILE A 188 -64.13 -61.96 1.87
CA ILE A 188 -65.25 -62.47 1.07
C ILE A 188 -64.74 -63.27 -0.14
N PHE A 189 -63.79 -62.73 -0.90
CA PHE A 189 -63.19 -63.43 -2.05
C PHE A 189 -62.46 -64.72 -1.64
N ARG A 190 -61.81 -64.77 -0.47
CA ARG A 190 -61.20 -66.01 0.05
C ARG A 190 -62.25 -67.06 0.38
N THR A 191 -63.39 -66.69 1.01
CA THR A 191 -64.47 -67.64 1.30
C THR A 191 -65.08 -68.18 0.01
N PHE A 192 -65.34 -67.32 -0.98
CA PHE A 192 -65.81 -67.75 -2.30
C PHE A 192 -64.80 -68.61 -3.06
N GLY A 193 -63.51 -68.27 -3.01
CA GLY A 193 -62.44 -69.06 -3.63
C GLY A 193 -62.26 -70.43 -2.98
N ALA A 194 -62.35 -70.52 -1.66
CA ALA A 194 -62.32 -71.80 -0.93
C ALA A 194 -63.53 -72.68 -1.27
N ALA A 195 -64.74 -72.09 -1.32
CA ALA A 195 -65.94 -72.79 -1.76
C ALA A 195 -65.82 -73.29 -3.22
N CYS A 196 -65.19 -72.51 -4.09
CA CYS A 196 -64.93 -72.90 -5.48
C CYS A 196 -63.89 -74.05 -5.58
N SER A 197 -62.89 -74.11 -4.71
CA SER A 197 -61.89 -75.19 -4.67
C SER A 197 -62.44 -76.54 -4.16
N ILE A 198 -63.53 -76.52 -3.38
CA ILE A 198 -64.24 -77.73 -2.91
C ILE A 198 -65.15 -78.30 -4.02
N CYS A 199 -65.51 -77.47 -5.00
CA CYS A 199 -66.37 -77.85 -6.13
C CYS A 199 -65.60 -78.21 -7.43
N ARG A 200 -64.26 -78.35 -7.37
CA ARG A 200 -63.43 -78.78 -8.50
C ARG A 200 -62.84 -80.17 -8.25
#